data_AF-A0A832XVJ7-F1
#
_entry.id   AF-A0A832XVJ7-F1
#
_cell.length_a   1.000
_cell.length_b   1.000
_cell.length_c   1.000
_cell.angle_alpha   90.00
_cell.angle_beta   90.00
_cell.angle_gamma   90.00
#
_symmetry.space_group_name_H-M   'P 1'
#
loop_
_entity.id
_entity.type
_entity.pdbx_description
1 polymer ?
#
loop_
_entity_poly.entity_id
_entity_poly.type
_entity_poly.pdbx_seq_one_letter_code
_entity_poly.pdbx_strand_id
1 'polypeptide(L)'
;MALCEKILLDEEVSVEELYELAEFLNANPEAGKHWPGNQFVEPLQEGWADGVIDSSELALMERLIVETRREWRRRVAPMEKTEAPAGADLTSGFAASTDSGELARINGPDVRLEVPSASYPGSNHRVDLKTLTCDCSDWKFRRSTLPEGHFSRCCEHILHAFEHLGVEDLPPMLQAFLENTKPPDPEKNWYLGDVGYGSILISDAPHGWSDVFARGKDGWGMFGCNFRQQRWKYDSEPDGAGAIIPLIKEKFPE
;
A
#
# COMPACT_ATOMS: atom_id res chain seq x y z
N MET A 1 4.45 -15.47 7.79
CA MET A 1 4.79 -14.20 7.11
C MET A 1 5.35 -14.37 5.72
N ALA A 2 6.40 -15.18 5.49
CA ALA A 2 6.94 -15.33 4.13
C ALA A 2 5.88 -15.72 3.07
N LEU A 3 4.94 -16.60 3.41
CA LEU A 3 3.82 -16.94 2.54
C LEU A 3 2.87 -15.75 2.28
N CYS A 4 2.52 -14.99 3.31
CA CYS A 4 1.74 -13.76 3.17
C CYS A 4 2.40 -12.74 2.25
N GLU A 5 3.72 -12.57 2.34
CA GLU A 5 4.47 -11.68 1.45
C GLU A 5 4.45 -12.19 0.00
N LYS A 6 4.52 -13.50 -0.21
CA LYS A 6 4.38 -14.13 -1.54
C LYS A 6 3.00 -13.84 -2.14
N ILE A 7 1.93 -14.05 -1.37
CA ILE A 7 0.54 -13.83 -1.81
C ILE A 7 0.30 -12.37 -2.23
N LEU A 8 0.96 -11.42 -1.56
CA LEU A 8 0.84 -10.01 -1.92
C LEU A 8 1.67 -9.61 -3.15
N LEU A 9 2.43 -10.51 -3.79
CA LEU A 9 3.28 -10.14 -4.94
C LEU A 9 2.45 -9.78 -6.17
N ASP A 10 1.45 -10.60 -6.51
CA ASP A 10 0.73 -10.54 -7.79
C ASP A 10 -0.37 -9.46 -7.85
N GLU A 11 -0.37 -8.53 -6.89
CA GLU A 11 -1.28 -7.37 -6.76
C GLU A 11 -2.78 -7.72 -6.65
N GLU A 12 -3.18 -8.98 -6.84
CA GLU A 12 -4.51 -9.54 -6.63
C GLU A 12 -4.42 -10.92 -5.99
N VAL A 13 -4.90 -11.02 -4.74
CA VAL A 13 -5.08 -12.31 -4.04
C VAL A 13 -6.13 -13.14 -4.76
N SER A 14 -5.75 -14.36 -5.09
CA SER A 14 -6.56 -15.38 -5.76
C SER A 14 -7.07 -16.44 -4.78
N VAL A 15 -8.07 -17.21 -5.22
CA VAL A 15 -8.61 -18.34 -4.46
C VAL A 15 -7.54 -19.41 -4.24
N GLU A 16 -6.70 -19.66 -5.24
CA GLU A 16 -5.58 -20.59 -5.19
C GLU A 16 -4.56 -20.20 -4.09
N GLU A 17 -4.26 -18.93 -3.95
CA GLU A 17 -3.37 -18.43 -2.89
C GLU A 17 -3.96 -18.57 -1.48
N LEU A 18 -5.28 -18.39 -1.35
CA LEU A 18 -5.97 -18.69 -0.10
C LEU A 18 -5.93 -20.19 0.21
N TYR A 19 -6.10 -21.06 -0.80
CA TYR A 19 -5.90 -22.49 -0.63
C TYR A 19 -4.47 -22.82 -0.17
N GLU A 20 -3.44 -22.23 -0.77
CA GLU A 20 -2.05 -22.41 -0.32
C GLU A 20 -1.87 -21.99 1.15
N LEU A 21 -2.49 -20.88 1.58
CA LEU A 21 -2.47 -20.42 2.97
C LEU A 21 -3.17 -21.41 3.90
N ALA A 22 -4.34 -21.92 3.51
CA ALA A 22 -5.10 -22.90 4.28
C ALA A 22 -4.35 -24.24 4.40
N GLU A 23 -3.79 -24.74 3.30
CA GLU A 23 -2.95 -25.94 3.29
C GLU A 23 -1.75 -25.78 4.21
N PHE A 24 -1.08 -24.62 4.17
CA PHE A 24 0.03 -24.33 5.07
C PHE A 24 -0.39 -24.37 6.54
N LEU A 25 -1.51 -23.73 6.92
CA LEU A 25 -2.01 -23.72 8.30
C LEU A 25 -2.44 -25.10 8.77
N ASN A 26 -3.05 -25.90 7.90
CA ASN A 26 -3.45 -27.29 8.20
C ASN A 26 -2.22 -28.20 8.38
N ALA A 27 -1.19 -28.04 7.55
CA ALA A 27 0.06 -28.79 7.66
C ALA A 27 0.90 -28.35 8.88
N ASN A 28 0.66 -27.14 9.41
CA ASN A 28 1.38 -26.57 10.55
C ASN A 28 0.40 -26.10 11.65
N PRO A 29 -0.26 -27.01 12.38
CA PRO A 29 -1.32 -26.64 13.34
C PRO A 29 -0.87 -25.64 14.42
N GLU A 30 0.40 -25.69 14.84
CA GLU A 30 0.94 -24.73 15.80
C GLU A 30 1.00 -23.30 15.23
N ALA A 31 1.21 -23.14 13.92
CA ALA A 31 1.14 -21.84 13.27
C ALA A 31 -0.30 -21.28 13.28
N GLY A 32 -1.31 -22.13 13.15
CA GLY A 32 -2.73 -21.73 13.24
C GLY A 32 -3.18 -21.41 14.67
N LYS A 33 -2.49 -21.89 15.70
CA LYS A 33 -2.81 -21.59 17.12
C LYS A 33 -2.23 -20.26 17.60
N HIS A 34 -1.16 -19.79 16.95
CA HIS A 34 -0.42 -18.63 17.38
C HIS A 34 -0.46 -17.51 16.36
N TRP A 35 -0.31 -16.28 16.84
CA TRP A 35 -0.19 -15.13 15.98
C TRP A 35 1.11 -15.24 15.15
N PRO A 36 1.11 -14.91 13.85
CA PRO A 36 0.01 -14.30 13.08
C PRO A 36 -0.98 -15.31 12.47
N GLY A 37 -0.66 -16.60 12.42
CA GLY A 37 -1.45 -17.59 11.68
C GLY A 37 -2.88 -17.73 12.19
N ASN A 38 -3.09 -17.57 13.50
CA ASN A 38 -4.42 -17.62 14.10
C ASN A 38 -5.38 -16.52 13.62
N GLN A 39 -4.90 -15.42 13.04
CA GLN A 39 -5.75 -14.37 12.49
C GLN A 39 -6.52 -14.85 11.26
N PHE A 40 -5.96 -15.79 10.51
CA PHE A 40 -6.52 -16.22 9.23
C PHE A 40 -7.48 -17.40 9.36
N VAL A 41 -7.42 -18.17 10.45
CA VAL A 41 -8.13 -19.45 10.56
C VAL A 41 -9.65 -19.28 10.45
N GLU A 42 -10.24 -18.38 11.23
CA GLU A 42 -11.69 -18.16 11.23
C GLU A 42 -12.18 -17.53 9.91
N PRO A 43 -11.56 -16.45 9.38
CA PRO A 43 -11.95 -15.90 8.07
C PRO A 43 -11.88 -16.90 6.92
N LEU A 44 -10.86 -17.77 6.93
CA LEU A 44 -10.73 -18.87 5.98
C LEU A 44 -11.89 -19.87 6.16
N GLN A 45 -12.16 -20.32 7.38
CA GLN A 45 -13.27 -21.25 7.64
C GLN A 45 -14.64 -20.69 7.23
N GLU A 46 -14.88 -19.41 7.50
CA GLU A 46 -16.10 -18.71 7.10
C GLU A 46 -16.21 -18.63 5.57
N GLY A 47 -15.14 -18.25 4.88
CA GLY A 47 -15.11 -18.15 3.41
C GLY A 47 -15.24 -19.48 2.67
N TRP A 48 -15.04 -20.60 3.35
CA TRP A 48 -15.30 -21.94 2.80
C TRP A 48 -16.60 -22.57 3.30
N ALA A 49 -17.36 -21.90 4.18
CA ALA A 49 -18.54 -22.48 4.82
C ALA A 49 -19.66 -22.80 3.82
N ASP A 50 -19.81 -22.00 2.77
CA ASP A 50 -20.79 -22.20 1.69
C ASP A 50 -20.20 -22.92 0.46
N GLY A 51 -18.90 -23.21 0.49
CA GLY A 51 -18.15 -23.90 -0.56
C GLY A 51 -17.71 -23.02 -1.73
N VAL A 52 -17.89 -21.70 -1.67
CA VAL A 52 -17.51 -20.76 -2.74
C VAL A 52 -16.84 -19.53 -2.13
N ILE A 53 -15.55 -19.32 -2.43
CA ILE A 53 -14.90 -18.05 -2.09
C ILE A 53 -15.33 -16.98 -3.09
N ASP A 54 -15.98 -15.92 -2.61
CA ASP A 54 -16.42 -14.79 -3.42
C ASP A 54 -15.46 -13.58 -3.39
N SER A 55 -15.74 -12.57 -4.22
CA SER A 55 -14.95 -11.33 -4.27
C SER A 55 -14.83 -10.63 -2.92
N SER A 56 -15.91 -10.61 -2.13
CA SER A 56 -15.94 -9.93 -0.82
C SER A 56 -14.98 -10.61 0.17
N GLU A 57 -14.92 -11.94 0.13
CA GLU A 57 -14.04 -12.74 0.96
C GLU A 57 -12.57 -12.62 0.55
N LEU A 58 -12.28 -12.57 -0.76
CA LEU A 58 -10.94 -12.25 -1.25
C LEU A 58 -10.48 -10.85 -0.79
N ALA A 59 -11.37 -9.85 -0.88
CA ALA A 59 -11.08 -8.49 -0.43
C ALA A 59 -10.83 -8.42 1.09
N LEU A 60 -11.62 -9.17 1.89
CA LEU A 60 -11.41 -9.29 3.33
C LEU A 60 -10.05 -9.93 3.64
N MET A 61 -9.73 -11.03 2.96
CA MET A 61 -8.48 -11.74 3.17
C MET A 61 -7.26 -10.91 2.80
N GLU A 62 -7.28 -10.19 1.67
CA GLU A 62 -6.21 -9.28 1.32
C GLU A 62 -6.00 -8.20 2.41
N ARG A 63 -7.09 -7.54 2.84
CA ARG A 63 -7.03 -6.52 3.89
C ARG A 63 -6.40 -7.08 5.16
N LEU A 64 -6.84 -8.26 5.58
CA LEU A 64 -6.33 -8.92 6.78
C LEU A 64 -4.84 -9.30 6.65
N ILE A 65 -4.39 -9.74 5.47
CA ILE A 65 -2.99 -10.02 5.20
C ILE A 65 -2.15 -8.73 5.29
N VAL A 66 -2.62 -7.62 4.72
CA VAL A 66 -1.94 -6.31 4.78
C VAL A 66 -1.86 -5.80 6.22
N GLU A 67 -2.95 -5.85 6.97
CA GLU A 67 -2.99 -5.44 8.38
C GLU A 67 -2.06 -6.31 9.26
N THR A 68 -2.11 -7.63 9.07
CA THR A 68 -1.27 -8.58 9.80
C THR A 68 0.20 -8.35 9.50
N ARG A 69 0.56 -8.05 8.25
CA ARG A 69 1.91 -7.68 7.85
C ARG A 69 2.38 -6.39 8.53
N ARG A 70 1.52 -5.38 8.55
CA ARG A 70 1.82 -4.09 9.21
C ARG A 70 2.06 -4.30 10.71
N GLU A 71 1.19 -5.03 11.38
CA GLU A 71 1.32 -5.37 12.79
C GLU A 71 2.55 -6.25 13.07
N TRP A 72 2.89 -7.17 12.16
CA TRP A 72 4.13 -7.93 12.26
C TRP A 72 5.36 -7.07 12.32
N ARG A 73 5.47 -6.07 11.44
CA ARG A 73 6.59 -5.14 11.45
C ARG A 73 6.70 -4.42 12.80
N ARG A 74 5.59 -3.93 13.36
CA ARG A 74 5.59 -3.26 14.68
C ARG A 74 6.10 -4.17 15.80
N ARG A 75 5.83 -5.48 15.73
CA ARG A 75 6.24 -6.44 16.76
C ARG A 75 7.70 -6.86 16.65
N VAL A 76 8.20 -7.07 15.42
CA VAL A 76 9.58 -7.57 15.22
C VAL A 76 10.62 -6.47 15.08
N ALA A 77 10.18 -5.26 14.74
CA ALA A 77 11.04 -4.11 14.51
C ALA A 77 10.42 -2.88 15.21
N PRO A 78 10.27 -2.89 16.56
CA PRO A 78 9.61 -1.81 17.27
C PRO A 78 10.41 -0.52 17.22
N MET A 79 9.69 0.61 17.19
CA MET A 79 10.24 1.97 17.27
C MET A 79 9.52 2.74 18.39
N GLU A 80 10.21 3.67 19.07
CA GLU A 80 9.62 4.53 20.11
C GLU A 80 8.92 5.75 19.51
N LYS A 81 7.58 5.83 19.66
CA LYS A 81 6.74 6.86 19.01
C LYS A 81 7.36 8.24 19.18
N THR A 82 7.65 8.88 18.05
CA THR A 82 8.20 10.23 17.99
C THR A 82 7.19 11.13 17.29
N GLU A 83 6.83 12.27 17.89
CA GLU A 83 5.95 13.24 17.26
C GLU A 83 6.64 13.90 16.06
N ALA A 84 5.89 14.09 14.97
CA ALA A 84 6.37 14.86 13.84
C ALA A 84 6.66 16.31 14.23
N PRO A 85 7.67 16.95 13.62
CA PRO A 85 7.94 18.37 13.86
C PRO A 85 6.70 19.21 13.51
N ALA A 86 6.35 20.15 14.40
CA ALA A 86 5.20 21.03 14.23
C ALA A 86 5.27 21.78 12.88
N GLY A 87 4.22 21.67 12.07
CA GLY A 87 4.14 22.33 10.77
C GLY A 87 4.76 21.56 9.61
N ALA A 88 4.85 20.23 9.68
CA ALA A 88 5.14 19.37 8.54
C ALA A 88 4.07 19.53 7.45
N ASP A 89 4.24 20.51 6.57
CA ASP A 89 3.31 20.77 5.48
C ASP A 89 3.54 19.80 4.32
N LEU A 90 2.97 18.61 4.45
CA LEU A 90 2.95 17.59 3.40
C LEU A 90 2.00 17.96 2.26
N THR A 91 1.13 18.97 2.44
CA THR A 91 0.17 19.42 1.43
C THR A 91 0.86 20.19 0.30
N SER A 92 1.97 20.88 0.61
CA SER A 92 2.76 21.68 -0.34
C SER A 92 3.47 20.87 -1.44
N GLY A 93 3.61 19.55 -1.27
CA GLY A 93 4.31 18.66 -2.20
C GLY A 93 3.48 18.05 -3.31
N PHE A 94 2.16 18.16 -3.20
CA PHE A 94 1.25 17.68 -4.22
C PHE A 94 1.13 18.73 -5.33
N ALA A 95 2.17 18.85 -6.14
CA ALA A 95 2.09 19.59 -7.39
C ALA A 95 1.15 18.84 -8.34
N ALA A 96 -0.13 19.23 -8.34
CA ALA A 96 -1.01 18.96 -9.47
C ALA A 96 -1.00 20.20 -10.37
N SER A 97 -0.27 20.10 -11.46
CA SER A 97 -0.68 20.84 -12.64
C SER A 97 -1.85 20.08 -13.26
N THR A 98 -3.00 20.74 -13.34
CA THR A 98 -4.14 20.27 -14.13
C THR A 98 -3.87 20.35 -15.64
N ASP A 99 -2.68 20.79 -16.08
CA ASP A 99 -2.40 21.16 -17.48
C ASP A 99 -1.00 20.78 -18.02
N SER A 100 -0.12 20.07 -17.29
CA SER A 100 1.29 19.91 -17.77
C SER A 100 1.97 18.55 -17.58
N GLY A 101 1.25 17.46 -17.30
CA GLY A 101 1.85 16.11 -17.34
C GLY A 101 2.94 15.85 -16.28
N GLU A 102 2.95 16.60 -15.18
CA GLU A 102 3.84 16.33 -14.06
C GLU A 102 3.31 15.19 -13.18
N LEU A 103 4.19 14.26 -12.82
CA LEU A 103 3.89 13.15 -11.91
C LEU A 103 3.73 13.65 -10.47
N ALA A 104 2.82 13.03 -9.74
CA ALA A 104 2.55 13.32 -8.34
C ALA A 104 3.80 13.06 -7.47
N ARG A 105 3.99 13.92 -6.47
CA ARG A 105 5.10 13.84 -5.51
C ARG A 105 4.59 14.01 -4.08
N ILE A 106 5.38 13.51 -3.14
CA ILE A 106 5.24 13.73 -1.72
C ILE A 106 6.42 14.60 -1.27
N ASN A 107 6.15 15.73 -0.63
CA ASN A 107 7.17 16.44 0.14
C ASN A 107 7.10 15.93 1.57
N GLY A 108 8.01 15.04 1.97
CA GLY A 108 8.04 14.52 3.33
C GLY A 108 8.51 15.56 4.37
N PRO A 109 8.31 15.30 5.67
CA PRO A 109 8.81 16.20 6.72
C PRO A 109 10.35 16.17 6.76
N ASP A 110 10.96 17.27 7.22
CA ASP A 110 12.41 17.37 7.42
C ASP A 110 12.87 16.59 8.67
N VAL A 111 12.76 15.26 8.56
CA VAL A 111 13.06 14.31 9.62
C VAL A 111 13.97 13.21 9.08
N ARG A 112 14.98 12.90 9.88
CA ARG A 112 15.88 11.77 9.67
C ARG A 112 15.82 10.84 10.88
N LEU A 113 15.76 9.55 10.61
CA LEU A 113 15.61 8.54 11.65
C LEU A 113 16.26 7.21 11.24
N GLU A 114 16.65 6.44 12.24
CA GLU A 114 17.08 5.05 12.10
C GLU A 114 15.84 4.15 12.22
N VAL A 115 15.58 3.37 11.18
CA VAL A 115 14.42 2.48 11.09
C VAL A 115 14.89 1.03 11.11
N PRO A 116 14.44 0.20 12.06
CA PRO A 116 14.77 -1.20 12.09
C PRO A 116 14.16 -1.95 10.89
N SER A 117 14.89 -2.91 10.35
CA SER A 117 14.38 -3.78 9.28
C SER A 117 13.56 -4.92 9.86
N ALA A 118 12.33 -5.08 9.37
CA ALA A 118 11.52 -6.25 9.67
C ALA A 118 11.99 -7.49 8.89
N SER A 119 12.54 -7.28 7.69
CA SER A 119 13.09 -8.33 6.83
C SER A 119 14.41 -8.88 7.36
N TYR A 120 15.20 -8.05 8.04
CA TYR A 120 16.49 -8.41 8.63
C TYR A 120 16.57 -7.94 10.09
N PRO A 121 15.96 -8.69 11.03
CA PRO A 121 15.94 -8.33 12.44
C PRO A 121 17.35 -8.05 12.99
N GLY A 122 17.50 -6.92 13.68
CA GLY A 122 18.77 -6.46 14.25
C GLY A 122 19.59 -5.54 13.34
N SER A 123 19.15 -5.28 12.10
CA SER A 123 19.69 -4.22 11.26
C SER A 123 18.80 -2.97 11.30
N ASN A 124 19.44 -1.80 11.21
CA ASN A 124 18.76 -0.51 11.10
C ASN A 124 19.18 0.17 9.79
N HIS A 125 18.28 0.99 9.28
CA HIS A 125 18.45 1.76 8.07
C HIS A 125 18.22 3.24 8.31
N ARG A 126 19.10 4.06 7.74
CA ARG A 126 18.93 5.51 7.75
C ARG A 126 17.86 5.90 6.75
N VAL A 127 16.86 6.62 7.23
CA VAL A 127 15.77 7.17 6.43
C VAL A 127 15.77 8.70 6.55
N ASP A 128 15.64 9.37 5.42
CA ASP A 128 15.38 10.81 5.31
C ASP A 128 14.04 10.97 4.60
N LEU A 129 13.03 11.45 5.34
CA LEU A 129 11.68 11.54 4.83
C LEU A 129 11.47 12.72 3.90
N LYS A 130 12.23 13.81 4.06
CA LYS A 130 12.15 14.98 3.19
C LYS A 130 12.37 14.60 1.73
N THR A 131 13.41 13.81 1.51
CA THR A 131 13.88 13.40 0.18
C THR A 131 13.41 11.99 -0.21
N LEU A 132 12.69 11.30 0.68
CA LEU A 132 12.35 9.88 0.56
C LEU A 132 13.58 9.03 0.21
N THR A 133 14.67 9.19 0.97
CA THR A 133 15.89 8.39 0.80
C THR A 133 16.04 7.37 1.91
N CYS A 134 16.61 6.21 1.57
CA CYS A 134 16.91 5.15 2.51
C CYS A 134 18.22 4.44 2.11
N ASP A 135 18.99 3.93 3.07
CA ASP A 135 20.21 3.18 2.78
C ASP A 135 20.03 1.66 2.64
N CYS A 136 18.77 1.16 2.61
CA CYS A 136 18.49 -0.24 2.34
C CYS A 136 18.81 -0.64 0.88
N SER A 137 18.99 -1.94 0.64
CA SER A 137 19.33 -2.49 -0.68
C SER A 137 18.23 -2.22 -1.71
N ASP A 138 16.97 -2.47 -1.36
CA ASP A 138 15.82 -2.19 -2.24
C ASP A 138 15.83 -0.73 -2.72
N TRP A 139 16.06 0.22 -1.81
CA TRP A 139 16.15 1.62 -2.18
C TRP A 139 17.36 1.91 -3.08
N LYS A 140 18.56 1.49 -2.66
CA LYS A 140 19.81 1.73 -3.39
C LYS A 140 19.77 1.21 -4.82
N PHE A 141 19.24 0.00 -5.03
CA PHE A 141 19.30 -0.69 -6.31
C PHE A 141 18.08 -0.45 -7.19
N ARG A 142 16.90 -0.16 -6.62
CA ARG A 142 15.66 -0.08 -7.39
C ARG A 142 14.99 1.29 -7.37
N ARG A 143 15.23 2.12 -6.36
CA ARG A 143 14.48 3.37 -6.13
C ARG A 143 15.31 4.64 -6.17
N SER A 144 16.63 4.53 -6.04
CA SER A 144 17.55 5.66 -5.93
C SER A 144 17.59 6.58 -7.17
N THR A 145 17.24 6.04 -8.34
CA THR A 145 17.21 6.76 -9.62
C THR A 145 15.90 7.51 -9.87
N LEU A 146 14.85 7.24 -9.09
CA LEU A 146 13.56 7.92 -9.22
C LEU A 146 13.67 9.38 -8.77
N PRO A 147 12.86 10.32 -9.30
CA PRO A 147 12.89 11.71 -8.88
C PRO A 147 12.58 11.91 -7.40
N GLU A 148 13.21 12.88 -6.74
CA GLU A 148 12.90 13.22 -5.35
C GLU A 148 11.40 13.49 -5.14
N GLY A 149 10.86 12.95 -4.04
CA GLY A 149 9.44 13.01 -3.72
C GLY A 149 8.55 12.02 -4.49
N HIS A 150 9.06 11.28 -5.47
CA HIS A 150 8.25 10.31 -6.21
C HIS A 150 7.72 9.20 -5.27
N PHE A 151 6.42 8.89 -5.34
CA PHE A 151 5.77 7.90 -4.46
C PHE A 151 6.46 6.53 -4.50
N SER A 152 6.91 6.10 -5.68
CA SER A 152 7.65 4.84 -5.85
C SER A 152 9.05 4.82 -5.21
N ARG A 153 9.50 5.90 -4.56
CA ARG A 153 10.69 5.89 -3.70
C ARG A 153 10.46 5.24 -2.34
N CYS A 154 9.21 5.07 -1.92
CA CYS A 154 8.88 4.52 -0.61
C CYS A 154 9.24 3.03 -0.53
N CYS A 155 10.40 2.71 0.04
CA CYS A 155 10.70 1.34 0.49
C CYS A 155 9.95 1.04 1.81
N GLU A 156 10.08 -0.19 2.32
CA GLU A 156 9.44 -0.58 3.59
C GLU A 156 9.80 0.33 4.76
N HIS A 157 11.05 0.81 4.83
CA HIS A 157 11.54 1.64 5.93
C HIS A 157 10.99 3.06 5.87
N ILE A 158 10.78 3.62 4.66
CA ILE A 158 10.17 4.94 4.49
C ILE A 158 8.71 4.91 4.91
N LEU A 159 7.96 3.89 4.48
CA LEU A 159 6.55 3.72 4.91
C LEU A 159 6.46 3.52 6.43
N HIS A 160 7.35 2.71 7.00
CA HIS A 160 7.40 2.48 8.43
C HIS A 160 7.73 3.75 9.23
N ALA A 161 8.65 4.57 8.71
CA ALA A 161 8.97 5.87 9.31
C ALA A 161 7.77 6.83 9.31
N PHE A 162 7.01 6.93 8.22
CA PHE A 162 5.80 7.76 8.16
C PHE A 162 4.73 7.30 9.15
N GLU A 163 4.47 5.99 9.18
CA GLU A 163 3.54 5.39 10.14
C GLU A 163 3.94 5.72 11.57
N HIS A 164 5.23 5.69 11.86
CA HIS A 164 5.77 5.88 13.19
C HIS A 164 5.69 7.34 13.68
N LEU A 165 5.92 8.30 12.78
CA LEU A 165 5.84 9.73 13.07
C LEU A 165 4.41 10.21 13.37
N GLY A 166 3.40 9.44 12.98
CA GLY A 166 2.00 9.76 13.25
C GLY A 166 1.61 11.14 12.71
N VAL A 167 1.96 11.43 11.44
CA VAL A 167 1.71 12.75 10.86
C VAL A 167 0.21 13.03 10.81
N GLU A 168 -0.21 14.10 11.47
CA GLU A 168 -1.61 14.56 11.52
C GLU A 168 -1.94 15.44 10.31
N ASP A 169 -3.24 15.67 10.08
CA ASP A 169 -3.78 16.56 9.04
C ASP A 169 -3.32 16.24 7.60
N LEU A 170 -3.06 14.96 7.34
CA LEU A 170 -2.76 14.47 6.00
C LEU A 170 -3.95 14.65 5.05
N PRO A 171 -3.70 15.02 3.78
CA PRO A 171 -4.70 14.86 2.73
C PRO A 171 -5.22 13.40 2.71
N PRO A 172 -6.54 13.17 2.63
CA PRO A 172 -7.11 11.84 2.82
C PRO A 172 -6.56 10.76 1.88
N MET A 173 -6.20 11.10 0.64
CA MET A 173 -5.57 10.17 -0.29
C MET A 173 -4.15 9.80 0.11
N LEU A 174 -3.36 10.72 0.68
CA LEU A 174 -2.03 10.42 1.19
C LEU A 174 -2.12 9.55 2.44
N GLN A 175 -3.08 9.83 3.33
CA GLN A 175 -3.34 8.97 4.48
C GLN A 175 -3.68 7.55 4.02
N ALA A 176 -4.60 7.41 3.05
CA ALA A 176 -4.94 6.12 2.47
C ALA A 176 -3.72 5.42 1.83
N PHE A 177 -2.87 6.16 1.12
CA PHE A 177 -1.60 5.64 0.60
C PHE A 177 -0.71 5.07 1.71
N LEU A 178 -0.41 5.86 2.74
CA LEU A 178 0.49 5.44 3.81
C LEU A 178 -0.05 4.28 4.65
N GLU A 179 -1.38 4.17 4.80
CA GLU A 179 -2.03 3.14 5.61
C GLU A 179 -2.24 1.82 4.88
N ASN A 180 -2.51 1.85 3.58
CA ASN A 180 -2.90 0.66 2.80
C ASN A 180 -1.80 0.14 1.88
N THR A 181 -0.80 0.97 1.53
CA THR A 181 0.15 0.56 0.50
C THR A 181 1.21 -0.41 1.04
N LYS A 182 1.51 -1.44 0.24
CA LYS A 182 2.83 -2.09 0.27
C LYS A 182 3.86 -1.15 -0.38
N PRO A 183 5.18 -1.35 -0.18
CA PRO A 183 6.19 -0.64 -0.96
C PRO A 183 5.79 -0.67 -2.44
N PRO A 184 5.43 0.47 -3.04
CA PRO A 184 4.93 0.52 -4.41
C PRO A 184 5.94 -0.07 -5.38
N ASP A 185 5.47 -0.58 -6.52
CA ASP A 185 6.39 -1.02 -7.56
C ASP A 185 7.25 0.18 -8.04
N PRO A 186 8.59 0.07 -8.13
CA PRO A 186 9.45 1.13 -8.64
C PRO A 186 9.11 1.61 -10.05
N GLU A 187 8.46 0.78 -10.88
CA GLU A 187 8.03 1.13 -12.24
C GLU A 187 6.72 1.93 -12.27
N LYS A 188 5.94 1.93 -11.18
CA LYS A 188 4.67 2.67 -11.12
C LYS A 188 4.91 4.17 -11.15
N ASN A 189 4.22 4.87 -12.03
CA ASN A 189 4.13 6.33 -12.06
C ASN A 189 2.82 6.79 -11.43
N TRP A 190 2.81 8.00 -10.87
CA TRP A 190 1.70 8.48 -10.04
C TRP A 190 1.15 9.78 -10.56
N TYR A 191 -0.17 9.93 -10.50
CA TYR A 191 -0.88 11.13 -10.91
C TYR A 191 -1.91 11.53 -9.86
N LEU A 192 -2.06 12.83 -9.64
CA LEU A 192 -3.09 13.38 -8.77
C LEU A 192 -4.27 13.85 -9.64
N GLY A 193 -5.38 13.13 -9.53
CA GLY A 193 -6.63 13.43 -10.22
C GLY A 193 -7.61 14.21 -9.34
N ASP A 194 -8.64 14.79 -9.95
CA ASP A 194 -9.83 15.30 -9.26
C ASP A 194 -11.07 14.67 -9.90
N VAL A 195 -11.96 14.12 -9.07
CA VAL A 195 -13.21 13.46 -9.48
C VAL A 195 -14.44 14.09 -8.82
N GLY A 196 -14.36 15.36 -8.46
CA GLY A 196 -15.48 16.21 -8.03
C GLY A 196 -15.76 16.22 -6.53
N TYR A 197 -15.26 15.24 -5.77
CA TYR A 197 -15.33 15.23 -4.31
C TYR A 197 -13.98 15.48 -3.62
N GLY A 198 -12.94 15.77 -4.40
CA GLY A 198 -11.59 15.99 -3.92
C GLY A 198 -10.57 15.26 -4.78
N SER A 199 -9.30 15.52 -4.47
CA SER A 199 -8.19 14.91 -5.20
C SER A 199 -8.02 13.43 -4.84
N ILE A 200 -7.72 12.62 -5.85
CA ILE A 200 -7.41 11.20 -5.72
C ILE A 200 -5.98 10.95 -6.23
N LEU A 201 -5.35 9.90 -5.74
CA LEU A 201 -4.05 9.46 -6.25
C LEU A 201 -4.24 8.19 -7.08
N ILE A 202 -3.74 8.19 -8.30
CA ILE A 202 -3.83 7.04 -9.22
C ILE A 202 -2.45 6.69 -9.75
N SER A 203 -2.15 5.40 -9.90
CA SER A 203 -0.95 4.94 -10.60
C SER A 203 -1.24 4.56 -12.05
N ASP A 204 -0.20 4.41 -12.86
CA ASP A 204 -0.26 3.55 -14.05
C ASP A 204 -0.36 2.06 -13.64
N ALA A 205 -0.36 1.16 -14.62
CA ALA A 205 -0.53 -0.27 -14.38
C ALA A 205 0.52 -1.11 -15.13
N PRO A 206 1.83 -1.01 -14.78
CA PRO A 206 2.89 -1.75 -15.46
C PRO A 206 2.66 -3.27 -15.43
N HIS A 207 1.96 -3.78 -14.42
CA HIS A 207 1.63 -5.20 -14.26
C HIS A 207 0.12 -5.49 -14.35
N GLY A 208 -0.66 -4.56 -14.93
CA GLY A 208 -2.08 -4.75 -15.21
C GLY A 208 -3.05 -4.15 -14.18
N TRP A 209 -2.56 -3.81 -12.98
CA TRP A 209 -3.34 -3.12 -11.95
C TRP A 209 -2.83 -1.72 -11.65
N SER A 210 -3.75 -0.75 -11.71
CA SER A 210 -3.57 0.61 -11.21
C SER A 210 -4.01 0.68 -9.76
N ASP A 211 -3.19 1.30 -8.91
CA ASP A 211 -3.52 1.61 -7.53
C ASP A 211 -4.27 2.94 -7.49
N VAL A 212 -5.47 2.92 -6.92
CA VAL A 212 -6.36 4.08 -6.83
C VAL A 212 -6.66 4.36 -5.37
N PHE A 213 -6.17 5.49 -4.85
CA PHE A 213 -6.48 5.97 -3.50
C PHE A 213 -7.59 7.00 -3.57
N ALA A 214 -8.78 6.56 -3.20
CA ALA A 214 -10.04 7.27 -3.40
C ALA A 214 -11.00 7.03 -2.23
N ARG A 215 -12.14 7.71 -2.25
CA ARG A 215 -13.22 7.48 -1.28
C ARG A 215 -14.08 6.31 -1.76
N GLY A 216 -14.52 5.45 -0.86
CA GLY A 216 -15.57 4.46 -1.09
C GLY A 216 -16.51 4.35 0.10
N LYS A 217 -17.26 3.24 0.19
CA LYS A 217 -18.33 3.06 1.19
C LYS A 217 -17.86 3.20 2.65
N ASP A 218 -16.65 2.72 2.94
CA ASP A 218 -16.08 2.67 4.30
C ASP A 218 -15.12 3.84 4.58
N GLY A 219 -15.09 4.86 3.70
CA GLY A 219 -14.16 5.98 3.78
C GLY A 219 -13.07 5.93 2.72
N TRP A 220 -11.94 6.59 2.98
CA TRP A 220 -10.80 6.60 2.05
C TRP A 220 -10.00 5.31 2.15
N GLY A 221 -9.61 4.76 1.01
CA GLY A 221 -8.88 3.50 0.94
C GLY A 221 -8.17 3.29 -0.40
N MET A 222 -7.57 2.11 -0.55
CA MET A 222 -6.93 1.67 -1.79
C MET A 222 -7.87 0.76 -2.58
N PHE A 223 -7.97 1.01 -3.88
CA PHE A 223 -8.74 0.22 -4.83
C PHE A 223 -7.82 -0.20 -5.97
N GLY A 224 -7.97 -1.43 -6.45
CA GLY A 224 -7.28 -1.90 -7.65
C GLY A 224 -8.16 -1.71 -8.88
N CYS A 225 -7.63 -1.05 -9.92
CA CYS A 225 -8.32 -0.90 -11.20
C CYS A 225 -7.54 -1.59 -12.31
N ASN A 226 -8.16 -2.56 -12.98
CA ASN A 226 -7.65 -3.10 -14.24
C ASN A 226 -8.32 -2.34 -15.38
N PHE A 227 -7.73 -1.22 -15.80
CA PHE A 227 -8.36 -0.33 -16.78
C PHE A 227 -8.45 -0.94 -18.20
N ARG A 228 -7.62 -1.96 -18.49
CA ARG A 228 -7.67 -2.75 -19.73
C ARG A 228 -8.90 -3.66 -19.75
N GLN A 229 -9.15 -4.36 -18.65
CA GLN A 229 -10.32 -5.21 -18.47
C GLN A 229 -11.59 -4.44 -18.04
N GLN A 230 -11.45 -3.14 -17.74
CA GLN A 230 -12.53 -2.26 -17.25
C GLN A 230 -13.24 -2.82 -16.01
N ARG A 231 -12.45 -3.39 -15.08
CA ARG A 231 -12.98 -3.92 -13.83
C ARG A 231 -12.23 -3.39 -12.63
N TRP A 232 -12.95 -3.35 -11.51
CA TRP A 232 -12.38 -3.12 -10.20
C TRP A 232 -12.03 -4.46 -9.56
N LYS A 233 -10.98 -4.43 -8.76
CA LYS A 233 -10.55 -5.59 -8.00
C LYS A 233 -11.66 -5.97 -7.03
N TYR A 234 -12.03 -7.25 -7.03
CA TYR A 234 -13.09 -7.80 -6.17
C TYR A 234 -14.43 -7.07 -6.27
N ASP A 235 -14.75 -6.48 -7.42
CA ASP A 235 -15.97 -5.68 -7.62
C ASP A 235 -16.11 -4.51 -6.61
N SER A 236 -15.00 -4.12 -5.98
CA SER A 236 -14.94 -3.04 -5.00
C SER A 236 -14.69 -1.72 -5.72
N GLU A 237 -15.78 -1.02 -6.04
CA GLU A 237 -15.71 0.27 -6.72
C GLU A 237 -15.58 1.44 -5.74
N PRO A 238 -14.69 2.42 -6.00
CA PRO A 238 -14.70 3.69 -5.29
C PRO A 238 -15.81 4.62 -5.79
N ASP A 239 -16.12 5.63 -4.99
CA ASP A 239 -16.92 6.78 -5.42
C ASP A 239 -16.31 7.39 -6.69
N GLY A 240 -17.15 7.65 -7.70
CA GLY A 240 -16.69 8.24 -8.95
C GLY A 240 -15.99 7.27 -9.90
N ALA A 241 -16.09 5.96 -9.69
CA ALA A 241 -15.50 4.91 -10.54
C ALA A 241 -15.65 5.15 -12.05
N GLY A 242 -16.83 5.59 -12.49
CA GLY A 242 -17.12 5.88 -13.90
C GLY A 242 -16.29 7.03 -14.51
N ALA A 243 -15.76 7.94 -13.69
CA ALA A 243 -14.86 9.01 -14.11
C ALA A 243 -13.37 8.63 -13.93
N ILE A 244 -13.05 7.74 -13.00
CA ILE A 244 -11.66 7.35 -12.70
C ILE A 244 -11.04 6.53 -13.84
N ILE A 245 -11.74 5.54 -14.39
CA ILE A 245 -11.20 4.72 -15.48
C ILE A 245 -10.83 5.56 -16.71
N PRO A 246 -11.69 6.47 -17.21
CA PRO A 246 -11.31 7.42 -18.26
C PRO A 246 -10.09 8.25 -17.89
N LEU A 247 -10.01 8.74 -16.66
CA LEU A 247 -8.88 9.55 -16.19
C LEU A 247 -7.56 8.77 -16.21
N ILE A 248 -7.55 7.51 -15.75
CA ILE A 248 -6.37 6.64 -15.82
C ILE A 248 -5.91 6.48 -17.27
N LYS A 249 -6.85 6.19 -18.19
CA LYS A 249 -6.54 6.03 -19.63
C LYS A 249 -6.01 7.30 -20.30
N GLU A 250 -6.50 8.46 -19.87
CA GLU A 250 -6.05 9.75 -20.38
C GLU A 250 -4.61 10.04 -19.93
N LYS A 251 -4.28 9.76 -18.67
CA LYS A 251 -2.98 10.10 -18.09
C LYS A 251 -1.89 9.06 -18.35
N PHE A 252 -2.28 7.81 -18.53
CA PHE A 252 -1.38 6.69 -18.80
C PHE A 252 -1.84 5.95 -20.07
N PRO A 253 -1.69 6.58 -21.26
CA PRO A 253 -1.99 5.92 -22.53
C PRO A 253 -1.03 4.74 -22.76
N GLU A 254 -1.52 3.71 -23.45
CA GLU A 254 -0.73 2.52 -23.81
C GLU A 254 0.43 2.79 -24.78
#